data_AF-A0A6H1FTH9-F1
#
_entry.id   AF-A0A6H1FTH9-F1
#
_cell.length_a   1.000
_cell.length_b   1.000
_cell.length_c   1.000
_cell.angle_alpha   90.00
_cell.angle_beta   90.00
_cell.angle_gamma   90.00
#
_symmetry.space_group_name_H-M   'P 1'
#
loop_
_entity.id
_entity.type
_entity.pdbx_description
1 polymer ?
#
loop_
_entity_poly.entity_id
_entity_poly.type
_entity_poly.pdbx_seq_one_letter_code
_entity_poly.pdbx_strand_id
1 'polypeptide(L)'
;MTAKNEATQNQASAKRIAQVLAEKGWNKSQLARELGVSVQAVQHWAKGGSRPSGQNLTKLSEVTGKPEFWFFTSVEEQMDTVPNSTGYTGLREDEKQLLAVYNEMPPVERQNLLSVFQMRLQELKKHYSKYFNDLEK
;
A
#
# COMPACT_ATOMS: atom_id res chain seq x y z
N MET A 1 -21.17 18.86 4.32
CA MET A 1 -19.89 18.56 3.64
C MET A 1 -19.22 17.26 4.12
N THR A 2 -19.71 16.60 5.18
CA THR A 2 -19.11 15.39 5.78
C THR A 2 -19.43 14.07 5.04
N ALA A 3 -20.66 13.88 4.56
CA ALA A 3 -21.10 12.61 3.97
C ALA A 3 -20.34 12.17 2.70
N LYS A 4 -19.86 13.12 1.89
CA LYS A 4 -19.18 12.82 0.62
C LYS A 4 -17.76 12.26 0.86
N ASN A 5 -17.12 12.64 1.97
CA ASN A 5 -15.78 12.17 2.31
C ASN A 5 -15.83 10.76 2.93
N GLU A 6 -16.84 10.48 3.77
CA GLU A 6 -17.07 9.16 4.38
C GLU A 6 -17.42 8.09 3.35
N ALA A 7 -18.29 8.41 2.37
CA ALA A 7 -18.63 7.49 1.29
C ALA A 7 -17.40 7.10 0.45
N THR A 8 -16.53 8.08 0.16
CA THR A 8 -15.27 7.87 -0.58
C THR A 8 -14.33 6.95 0.19
N GLN A 9 -14.18 7.16 1.51
CA GLN A 9 -13.34 6.30 2.35
C GLN A 9 -13.90 4.88 2.53
N ASN A 10 -15.21 4.73 2.65
CA ASN A 10 -15.85 3.40 2.73
C ASN A 10 -15.59 2.61 1.44
N GLN A 11 -15.64 3.28 0.29
CA GLN A 11 -15.38 2.67 -1.00
C GLN A 11 -13.90 2.30 -1.18
N ALA A 12 -12.98 3.13 -0.69
CA ALA A 12 -11.55 2.78 -0.63
C ALA A 12 -11.31 1.53 0.24
N SER A 13 -11.89 1.48 1.44
CA SER A 13 -11.82 0.29 2.32
C SER A 13 -12.42 -0.96 1.68
N ALA A 14 -13.56 -0.85 1.01
CA ALA A 14 -14.17 -1.98 0.32
C ALA A 14 -13.23 -2.58 -0.74
N LYS A 15 -12.58 -1.72 -1.55
CA LYS A 15 -11.60 -2.15 -2.55
C LYS A 15 -10.39 -2.83 -1.90
N ARG A 16 -9.86 -2.28 -0.80
CA ARG A 16 -8.72 -2.84 -0.06
C ARG A 16 -9.03 -4.18 0.58
N ILE A 17 -10.24 -4.34 1.14
CA ILE A 17 -10.71 -5.63 1.66
C ILE A 17 -10.81 -6.65 0.51
N ALA A 18 -11.35 -6.26 -0.65
CA ALA A 18 -11.39 -7.14 -1.82
C ALA A 18 -10.00 -7.55 -2.29
N GLN A 19 -9.03 -6.62 -2.28
CA GLN A 19 -7.64 -6.89 -2.61
C GLN A 19 -7.03 -7.93 -1.66
N VAL A 20 -7.21 -7.78 -0.35
CA VAL A 20 -6.71 -8.76 0.64
C VAL A 20 -7.32 -10.14 0.44
N LEU A 21 -8.63 -10.22 0.16
CA LEU A 21 -9.31 -11.48 -0.10
C LEU A 21 -8.70 -12.19 -1.33
N ALA A 22 -8.41 -11.44 -2.39
CA ALA A 22 -7.75 -11.98 -3.58
C ALA A 22 -6.30 -12.42 -3.31
N GLU A 23 -5.50 -11.58 -2.65
CA GLU A 23 -4.09 -11.87 -2.31
C GLU A 23 -3.94 -13.12 -1.44
N LYS A 24 -4.85 -13.32 -0.49
CA LYS A 24 -4.80 -14.47 0.44
C LYS A 24 -5.60 -15.68 -0.02
N GLY A 25 -6.31 -15.60 -1.15
CA GLY A 25 -7.24 -16.63 -1.61
C GLY A 25 -8.40 -16.88 -0.64
N TRP A 26 -8.75 -15.89 0.18
CA TRP A 26 -9.80 -15.99 1.19
C TRP A 26 -11.15 -15.60 0.62
N ASN A 27 -12.20 -16.23 1.13
CA ASN A 27 -13.58 -15.77 0.94
C ASN A 27 -14.05 -14.94 2.15
N LYS A 28 -15.20 -14.26 2.01
CA LYS A 28 -15.75 -13.36 3.05
C LYS A 28 -16.05 -14.08 4.36
N SER A 29 -16.46 -15.35 4.30
CA SER A 29 -16.74 -16.17 5.49
C SER A 29 -15.46 -16.55 6.22
N GLN A 30 -14.38 -16.81 5.48
CA GLN A 30 -13.06 -17.07 6.05
C GLN A 30 -12.52 -15.83 6.76
N LEU A 31 -12.59 -14.66 6.12
CA LEU A 31 -12.20 -13.39 6.76
C LEU A 31 -13.04 -13.11 8.02
N ALA A 32 -14.34 -13.38 8.00
CA ALA A 32 -15.20 -13.20 9.17
C ALA A 32 -14.77 -14.11 10.35
N ARG A 33 -14.38 -15.35 10.05
CA ARG A 33 -13.86 -16.31 11.04
C ARG A 33 -12.54 -15.84 11.64
N GLU A 34 -11.60 -15.38 10.82
CA GLU A 34 -10.30 -14.87 11.30
C GLU A 34 -10.45 -13.63 12.18
N LEU A 35 -11.41 -12.75 11.88
CA LEU A 35 -11.65 -11.52 12.65
C LEU A 35 -12.54 -11.73 13.88
N GLY A 36 -13.23 -12.88 13.97
CA GLY A 36 -14.24 -13.14 15.00
C GLY A 36 -15.46 -12.22 14.88
N VAL A 37 -15.87 -11.88 13.66
CA VAL A 37 -17.05 -11.03 13.36
C VAL A 37 -18.08 -11.78 12.52
N SER A 38 -19.27 -11.20 12.34
CA SER A 38 -20.30 -11.81 11.48
C SER A 38 -19.94 -11.69 9.99
N VAL A 39 -20.33 -12.71 9.21
CA VAL A 39 -20.17 -12.69 7.73
C VAL A 39 -20.90 -11.49 7.11
N GLN A 40 -22.04 -11.10 7.70
CA GLN A 40 -22.82 -9.95 7.28
C GLN A 40 -22.05 -8.63 7.44
N ALA A 41 -21.30 -8.47 8.54
CA ALA A 41 -20.45 -7.28 8.74
C ALA A 41 -19.39 -7.19 7.64
N VAL A 42 -18.67 -8.29 7.37
CA VAL A 42 -17.66 -8.35 6.29
C VAL A 42 -18.29 -8.09 4.92
N GLN A 43 -19.49 -8.61 4.66
CA GLN A 43 -20.20 -8.37 3.41
C GLN A 43 -20.61 -6.90 3.25
N HIS A 44 -21.02 -6.24 4.34
CA HIS A 44 -21.36 -4.83 4.36
C HIS A 44 -20.13 -3.95 4.11
N TRP A 45 -18.98 -4.31 4.70
CA TRP A 45 -17.70 -3.66 4.44
C TRP A 45 -17.23 -3.83 2.99
N ALA A 46 -17.28 -5.05 2.47
CA ALA A 46 -16.85 -5.36 1.11
C ALA A 46 -17.74 -4.70 0.04
N LYS A 47 -18.96 -4.28 0.38
CA LYS A 47 -19.85 -3.50 -0.49
C LYS A 47 -19.65 -1.98 -0.36
N GLY A 48 -18.84 -1.53 0.62
CA GLY A 48 -18.65 -0.10 0.91
C GLY A 48 -19.82 0.55 1.63
N GLY A 49 -20.75 -0.23 2.21
CA GLY A 49 -21.86 0.32 2.98
C GLY A 49 -21.45 0.83 4.37
N SER A 50 -20.30 0.39 4.87
CA SER A 50 -19.64 0.83 6.10
C SER A 50 -18.18 0.33 6.05
N ARG A 51 -17.36 0.64 7.06
CA ARG A 51 -15.98 0.18 7.12
C ARG A 51 -15.64 -0.37 8.51
N PRO A 52 -14.60 -1.21 8.64
CA PRO A 52 -14.08 -1.62 9.93
C PRO A 52 -13.49 -0.41 10.68
N SER A 53 -13.77 -0.32 11.97
CA SER A 53 -13.28 0.75 12.85
C SER A 53 -12.92 0.20 14.23
N GLY A 54 -12.11 0.96 14.99
CA GLY A 54 -11.67 0.57 16.32
C GLY A 54 -11.04 -0.83 16.33
N GLN A 55 -11.49 -1.69 17.24
CA GLN A 55 -10.95 -3.05 17.38
C GLN A 55 -11.05 -3.91 16.12
N ASN A 56 -12.07 -3.72 15.28
CA ASN A 56 -12.22 -4.50 14.05
C ASN A 56 -11.15 -4.12 13.01
N LEU A 57 -10.75 -2.85 12.99
CA LEU A 57 -9.69 -2.36 12.11
C LEU A 57 -8.32 -2.88 12.57
N THR A 58 -8.06 -2.85 13.87
CA THR A 58 -6.81 -3.38 14.45
C THR A 58 -6.67 -4.88 14.18
N LYS A 59 -7.72 -5.67 14.43
CA LYS A 59 -7.72 -7.11 14.09
C LYS A 59 -7.54 -7.36 12.60
N LEU A 60 -8.17 -6.53 11.76
CA LEU A 60 -7.99 -6.61 10.31
C LEU A 60 -6.54 -6.32 9.92
N SER A 61 -5.91 -5.33 10.53
CA SER A 61 -4.49 -5.03 10.32
C SER A 61 -3.60 -6.22 10.72
N GLU A 62 -3.83 -6.81 11.89
CA GLU A 62 -3.07 -7.96 12.41
C GLU A 62 -3.19 -9.20 11.53
N VAL A 63 -4.43 -9.59 11.19
CA VAL A 63 -4.70 -10.81 10.40
C VAL A 63 -4.18 -10.69 8.97
N THR A 64 -4.20 -9.47 8.42
CA THR A 64 -3.84 -9.24 7.01
C THR A 64 -2.38 -8.85 6.83
N GLY A 65 -1.72 -8.36 7.88
CA GLY A 65 -0.36 -7.83 7.84
C GLY A 65 -0.25 -6.47 7.15
N LYS A 66 -1.38 -5.81 6.86
CA LYS A 66 -1.43 -4.47 6.26
C LYS A 66 -1.69 -3.44 7.35
N PRO A 67 -1.00 -2.28 7.36
CA PRO A 67 -1.24 -1.27 8.39
C PRO A 67 -2.65 -0.67 8.25
N GLU A 68 -3.24 -0.23 9.37
CA GLU A 68 -4.62 0.27 9.41
C GLU A 68 -4.91 1.36 8.35
N PHE A 69 -3.98 2.30 8.16
CA PHE A 69 -4.14 3.40 7.19
C PHE A 69 -4.24 2.91 5.74
N TRP A 70 -3.65 1.75 5.41
CA TRP A 70 -3.65 1.19 4.06
C TRP A 70 -5.06 0.84 3.59
N PHE A 71 -5.96 0.51 4.52
CA PHE A 71 -7.38 0.28 4.21
C PHE A 71 -8.13 1.56 3.84
N PHE A 72 -7.53 2.73 4.00
CA PHE A 72 -8.16 4.01 3.64
C PHE A 72 -7.51 4.67 2.42
N THR A 73 -6.34 4.18 1.99
CA THR A 73 -5.66 4.66 0.79
C THR A 73 -6.41 4.19 -0.46
N SER A 74 -6.80 5.11 -1.32
CA SER A 74 -7.40 4.76 -2.61
C SER A 74 -6.37 4.05 -3.50
N VAL A 75 -6.84 3.25 -4.44
CA VAL A 75 -5.95 2.53 -5.39
C VAL A 75 -5.23 3.52 -6.32
N GLU A 76 -5.80 4.71 -6.51
CA GLU A 76 -5.24 5.80 -7.33
C GLU A 76 -4.13 6.58 -6.60
N GLU A 77 -4.18 6.67 -5.26
CA GLU A 77 -3.13 7.29 -4.42
C GLU A 77 -1.86 6.42 -4.26
N GLN A 78 -1.78 5.26 -4.94
CA GLN A 78 -0.59 4.40 -4.91
C GLN A 78 0.62 4.97 -5.68
N MET A 79 0.53 6.15 -6.29
CA MET A 79 1.69 6.80 -6.92
C MET A 79 2.60 7.55 -5.93
N ASP A 80 2.15 7.90 -4.71
CA ASP A 80 2.92 8.81 -3.84
C ASP A 80 3.23 8.29 -2.43
N THR A 81 2.86 7.06 -2.07
CA THR A 81 3.20 6.53 -0.73
C THR A 81 3.88 5.17 -0.84
N VAL A 82 5.21 5.19 -0.79
CA VAL A 82 6.04 4.01 -0.56
C VAL A 82 5.99 3.67 0.94
N PRO A 83 5.48 2.48 1.30
CA PRO A 83 6.16 1.69 2.31
C PRO A 83 6.50 0.31 1.76
N ASN A 84 7.80 0.11 1.62
CA ASN A 84 8.51 -1.13 1.36
C ASN A 84 7.92 -2.33 2.13
N SER A 85 7.38 -3.35 1.45
CA SER A 85 7.42 -4.75 1.91
C SER A 85 6.99 -5.73 0.81
N THR A 86 7.99 -6.45 0.29
CA THR A 86 7.95 -7.85 -0.17
C THR A 86 6.69 -8.33 -0.89
N GLY A 87 6.69 -8.16 -2.21
CA GLY A 87 5.75 -8.79 -3.14
C GLY A 87 5.70 -7.99 -4.43
N TYR A 88 6.40 -8.42 -5.46
CA TYR A 88 6.43 -7.78 -6.79
C TYR A 88 5.11 -7.91 -7.56
N THR A 89 3.96 -7.80 -6.90
CA THR A 89 2.65 -7.78 -7.56
C THR A 89 2.27 -6.33 -7.83
N GLY A 90 2.35 -5.93 -9.10
CA GLY A 90 2.02 -4.56 -9.53
C GLY A 90 3.22 -3.69 -9.90
N LEU A 91 4.34 -4.30 -10.28
CA LEU A 91 5.48 -3.55 -10.84
C LEU A 91 5.05 -2.78 -12.09
N ARG A 92 5.37 -1.49 -12.12
CA ARG A 92 5.29 -0.67 -13.32
C ARG A 92 6.30 -1.16 -14.36
N GLU A 93 6.09 -0.80 -15.62
CA GLU A 93 6.90 -1.34 -16.72
C GLU A 93 8.38 -0.92 -16.64
N ASP A 94 8.64 0.31 -16.18
CA ASP A 94 9.96 0.83 -15.87
C ASP A 94 10.67 0.02 -14.76
N GLU A 95 9.93 -0.39 -13.72
CA GLU A 95 10.46 -1.19 -12.62
C GLU A 95 10.80 -2.62 -13.06
N LYS A 96 9.96 -3.23 -13.92
CA LYS A 96 10.28 -4.53 -14.53
C LYS A 96 11.51 -4.44 -15.40
N GLN A 97 11.62 -3.39 -16.21
CA GLN A 97 12.77 -3.17 -17.08
C GLN A 97 14.06 -3.01 -16.26
N LEU A 98 14.00 -2.24 -15.18
CA LEU A 98 15.13 -2.09 -14.26
C LEU A 98 15.54 -3.43 -13.63
N LEU A 99 14.58 -4.23 -13.17
CA LEU A 99 14.86 -5.54 -12.55
C LEU A 99 15.40 -6.56 -13.55
N ALA A 100 14.93 -6.55 -14.80
CA ALA A 100 15.46 -7.41 -15.86
C ALA A 100 16.95 -7.12 -16.09
N VAL A 101 17.27 -5.84 -16.32
CA VAL A 101 18.65 -5.38 -16.52
C VAL A 101 19.52 -5.66 -15.30
N TYR A 102 19.01 -5.43 -14.09
CA TYR A 102 19.73 -5.71 -12.84
C TYR A 102 20.04 -7.20 -12.66
N ASN A 103 19.10 -8.10 -12.95
CA ASN A 103 19.27 -9.54 -12.74
C ASN A 103 20.25 -10.19 -13.74
N GLU A 104 20.48 -9.57 -14.90
CA GLU A 104 21.48 -10.03 -15.88
C GLU A 104 22.92 -9.70 -15.47
N MET A 105 23.12 -8.86 -14.46
CA MET A 105 24.44 -8.38 -14.07
C MET A 105 25.16 -9.28 -13.06
N PRO A 106 26.51 -9.31 -13.08
CA PRO A 106 27.31 -9.95 -12.04
C PRO A 106 27.01 -9.41 -10.64
N PRO A 107 27.14 -10.22 -9.57
CA PRO A 107 26.83 -9.80 -8.20
C PRO A 107 27.54 -8.51 -7.75
N VAL A 108 28.79 -8.30 -8.17
CA VAL A 108 29.59 -7.11 -7.85
C VAL A 108 28.98 -5.86 -8.50
N GLU A 109 28.60 -5.95 -9.77
CA GLU A 109 27.99 -4.83 -10.50
C GLU A 109 26.61 -4.47 -9.94
N ARG A 110 25.83 -5.47 -9.53
CA ARG A 110 24.56 -5.25 -8.84
C ARG A 110 24.73 -4.40 -7.57
N GLN A 111 25.73 -4.70 -6.75
CA GLN A 111 26.02 -3.90 -5.55
C GLN A 111 26.46 -2.48 -5.90
N ASN A 112 27.35 -2.33 -6.89
CA ASN A 112 27.81 -1.03 -7.36
C ASN A 112 26.65 -0.16 -7.83
N LEU A 113 25.71 -0.72 -8.61
CA LEU A 113 24.53 0.00 -9.10
C LEU A 113 23.60 0.46 -7.98
N LEU A 114 23.37 -0.39 -6.97
CA LEU A 114 22.59 0.02 -5.81
C LEU A 114 23.25 1.19 -5.07
N SER A 115 24.58 1.17 -4.94
CA SER A 115 25.33 2.30 -4.35
C SER A 115 25.19 3.57 -5.18
N VAL A 116 25.31 3.49 -6.51
CA VAL A 116 25.14 4.63 -7.41
C VAL A 116 23.73 5.22 -7.29
N PHE A 117 22.69 4.38 -7.26
CA PHE A 117 21.31 4.85 -7.07
C PHE A 117 21.10 5.53 -5.72
N GLN A 118 21.69 5.00 -4.65
CA GLN A 118 21.64 5.63 -3.34
C GLN A 118 22.33 7.00 -3.32
N MET A 119 23.52 7.11 -3.93
CA MET A 119 24.23 8.38 -4.05
C MET A 119 23.38 9.41 -4.81
N ARG A 120 22.82 9.02 -5.95
CA ARG A 120 21.97 9.92 -6.75
C ARG A 120 20.74 10.37 -5.98
N LEU A 121 20.09 9.48 -5.23
CA LEU A 121 18.96 9.82 -4.37
C LEU A 121 19.35 10.80 -3.26
N GLN A 122 20.53 10.64 -2.66
CA GLN A 122 21.05 11.58 -1.67
C GLN A 122 21.33 12.96 -2.26
N GLU A 123 21.93 13.02 -3.45
CA GLU A 123 22.14 14.28 -4.17
C GLU A 123 20.83 15.02 -4.44
N LEU A 124 19.83 14.30 -4.93
CA LEU A 124 18.50 14.86 -5.19
C LEU A 124 17.88 15.39 -3.89
N LYS A 125 17.91 14.62 -2.80
CA LYS A 125 17.43 15.07 -1.49
C LYS A 125 18.14 16.33 -1.01
N LYS A 126 19.47 16.38 -1.15
CA LYS A 126 20.28 17.55 -0.80
C LYS A 126 19.91 18.76 -1.65
N HIS A 127 19.70 18.55 -2.96
CA HIS A 127 19.28 19.59 -3.89
C HIS A 127 17.91 20.15 -3.50
N TYR A 128 16.89 19.29 -3.36
CA TYR A 128 15.53 19.72 -3.00
C TYR A 128 15.43 20.32 -1.59
N SER A 129 16.19 19.82 -0.61
CA SER A 129 16.25 20.43 0.73
C SER A 129 16.77 21.87 0.69
N LYS A 130 17.68 22.19 -0.25
CA LYS A 130 18.14 23.56 -0.46
C LYS A 130 17.02 24.46 -0.99
N TYR A 131 16.23 24.02 -1.97
CA TYR A 131 15.11 24.81 -2.51
C TYR A 131 13.92 24.90 -1.54
N PHE A 132 13.63 23.85 -0.78
CA PHE A 132 12.48 23.83 0.12
C PHE A 132 12.71 24.71 1.35
N ASN A 133 13.94 24.77 1.89
CA ASN A 133 14.30 25.69 2.98
C ASN A 133 14.34 27.18 2.54
N ASP A 134 14.50 27.45 1.24
CA ASP A 134 14.52 28.81 0.70
C ASP A 134 13.10 29.36 0.41
N LEU A 135 12.06 28.51 0.48
CA LEU A 135 10.64 28.91 0.30
C LEU A 135 9.93 29.27 1.62
N GLU A 136 10.58 29.07 2.76
CA GLU A 136 10.06 29.41 4.11
C GLU A 136 10.71 30.66 4.74
N LYS A 137 11.47 31.45 3.95
CA LYS A 137 12.01 32.76 4.36
C LYS A 137 11.39 33.89 3.57
#